data_AF-A0A2M7JQT1-F1
#
_entry.id   AF-A0A2M7JQT1-F1
#
_cell.length_a   1.000
_cell.length_b   1.000
_cell.length_c   1.000
_cell.angle_alpha   90.00
_cell.angle_beta   90.00
_cell.angle_gamma   90.00
#
_symmetry.space_group_name_H-M   'P 1'
#
loop_
_entity.id
_entity.type
_entity.pdbx_description
1 polymer ?
#
loop_
_entity_poly.entity_id
_entity_poly.type
_entity_poly.pdbx_seq_one_letter_code
_entity_poly.pdbx_strand_id
1 'polypeptide(L)'
;MARGRGRVPVDRIPYVVDTALQLFAGFKHVILVGAKPPVGFFAYPGKPSLMAPEGCAIHLLARPEQDAVAALQWLADEIGAPRIVPIEEEGPKPTIASGPFDSEAFGMTLAALLPENAIVCDDAVTSGRAVFPATFNAPPHDWIQSTGGAIGHGFPCAT
;
A
#
# COMPACT_ATOMS: atom_id res chain seq x y z
N MET A 1 -3.16 -3.29 8.44
CA MET A 1 -2.80 -3.97 7.17
C MET A 1 -1.67 -4.93 7.48
N ALA A 2 -1.90 -6.22 7.27
CA ALA A 2 -0.88 -7.23 7.47
C ALA A 2 0.26 -7.07 6.46
N ARG A 3 1.51 -6.97 6.94
CA ARG A 3 2.73 -6.83 6.13
C ARG A 3 3.90 -7.63 6.73
N GLY A 4 4.95 -7.82 5.94
CA GLY A 4 6.25 -8.37 6.33
C GLY A 4 6.50 -9.65 5.56
N ARG A 5 7.66 -10.26 5.80
CA ARG A 5 8.04 -11.54 5.20
C ARG A 5 6.91 -12.57 5.28
N GLY A 6 6.68 -13.29 4.18
CA GLY A 6 5.62 -14.30 4.09
C GLY A 6 4.21 -13.74 3.91
N ARG A 7 4.05 -12.44 3.61
CA ARG A 7 2.76 -11.82 3.24
C ARG A 7 2.89 -11.15 1.88
N VAL A 8 1.79 -11.12 1.11
CA VAL A 8 1.76 -10.47 -0.20
C VAL A 8 2.12 -8.99 -0.04
N PRO A 9 3.14 -8.48 -0.75
CA PRO A 9 3.55 -7.08 -0.68
C PRO A 9 2.57 -6.21 -1.46
N VAL A 10 1.53 -5.74 -0.77
CA VAL A 10 0.61 -4.78 -1.36
C VAL A 10 1.14 -3.37 -1.09
N ASP A 11 1.44 -2.65 -2.17
CA ASP A 11 1.92 -1.27 -2.11
C ASP A 11 0.79 -0.23 -2.19
N ARG A 12 1.11 1.04 -1.93
CA ARG A 12 0.18 2.17 -1.98
C ARG A 12 0.24 2.84 -3.35
N ILE A 13 -0.88 3.43 -3.75
CA ILE A 13 -0.88 4.40 -4.85
C ILE A 13 -0.09 5.64 -4.40
N PRO A 14 0.87 6.12 -5.21
CA PRO A 14 1.65 7.31 -4.90
C PRO A 14 0.76 8.53 -4.62
N TYR A 15 1.12 9.32 -3.61
CA TYR A 15 0.41 10.57 -3.30
C TYR A 15 0.63 11.66 -4.36
N VAL A 16 1.83 11.69 -4.96
CA VAL A 16 2.18 12.66 -6.01
C VAL A 16 1.46 12.26 -7.29
N VAL A 17 0.62 13.16 -7.80
CA VAL A 17 -0.27 12.88 -8.94
C VAL A 17 0.48 12.38 -10.16
N ASP A 18 1.61 12.99 -10.53
CA ASP A 18 2.37 12.57 -11.71
C ASP A 18 2.95 11.16 -11.56
N THR A 19 3.43 10.81 -10.38
CA THR A 19 3.93 9.46 -10.08
C THR A 19 2.78 8.45 -10.09
N ALA A 20 1.60 8.82 -9.59
CA ALA A 20 0.42 7.97 -9.66
C ALA A 20 -0.04 7.75 -11.11
N LEU A 21 -0.10 8.80 -11.92
CA LEU A 21 -0.44 8.68 -13.35
C LEU A 21 0.55 7.78 -14.09
N GLN A 22 1.84 7.88 -13.76
CA GLN A 22 2.86 7.00 -14.31
C GLN A 22 2.68 5.54 -13.87
N LEU A 23 2.33 5.30 -12.59
CA LEU A 23 2.03 3.94 -12.10
C LEU A 23 0.86 3.30 -12.86
N PHE A 24 -0.19 4.08 -13.11
CA PHE A 24 -1.37 3.60 -13.85
C PHE A 24 -1.17 3.57 -15.36
N ALA A 25 -0.05 4.09 -15.88
CA ALA A 25 0.20 4.15 -17.31
C ALA A 25 0.24 2.74 -17.91
N GLY A 26 -0.61 2.50 -18.92
CA GLY A 26 -0.70 1.22 -19.60
C GLY A 26 -1.72 0.23 -19.01
N PHE A 27 -2.33 0.55 -17.86
CA PHE A 27 -3.44 -0.26 -17.36
C PHE A 27 -4.69 -0.08 -18.24
N LYS A 28 -5.29 -1.21 -18.63
CA LYS A 28 -6.54 -1.27 -19.39
C LYS A 28 -7.76 -1.54 -18.50
N HIS A 29 -7.51 -2.16 -17.35
CA HIS A 29 -8.53 -2.57 -16.40
C HIS A 29 -8.08 -2.22 -14.98
N VAL A 30 -8.96 -1.60 -14.21
CA VAL A 30 -8.81 -1.40 -12.77
C VAL A 30 -9.98 -2.08 -12.09
N ILE A 31 -9.70 -3.02 -11.20
CA ILE A 31 -10.72 -3.78 -10.47
C ILE A 31 -10.79 -3.23 -9.03
N LEU A 32 -11.94 -2.70 -8.65
CA LEU A 32 -12.20 -2.14 -7.33
C LEU A 32 -12.80 -3.21 -6.41
N VAL A 33 -12.13 -3.43 -5.28
CA VAL A 33 -12.54 -4.39 -4.26
C VAL A 33 -12.63 -3.66 -2.93
N GLY A 34 -13.84 -3.41 -2.44
CA GLY A 34 -14.07 -2.62 -1.23
C GLY A 34 -13.56 -1.19 -1.31
N ALA A 35 -13.32 -0.67 -2.52
CA ALA A 35 -12.62 0.58 -2.76
C ALA A 35 -13.39 1.49 -3.73
N LYS A 36 -13.12 2.79 -3.64
CA LYS A 36 -13.57 3.79 -4.62
C LYS A 36 -12.54 3.94 -5.74
N PRO A 37 -12.92 4.45 -6.92
CA PRO A 37 -11.95 4.81 -7.96
C PRO A 37 -10.81 5.68 -7.39
N PRO A 38 -9.55 5.40 -7.74
CA PRO A 38 -8.43 6.16 -7.24
C PRO A 38 -8.45 7.58 -7.82
N VAL A 39 -8.51 8.56 -6.93
CA VAL A 39 -8.53 9.98 -7.26
C VAL A 39 -7.39 10.72 -6.59
N GLY A 40 -7.00 11.85 -7.19
CA GLY A 40 -6.05 12.78 -6.59
C GLY A 40 -6.60 13.32 -5.27
N PHE A 41 -5.70 13.54 -4.32
CA PHE A 41 -6.08 13.99 -2.97
C PHE A 41 -6.69 15.40 -2.97
N PHE A 42 -6.18 16.28 -3.85
CA PHE A 42 -6.68 17.64 -4.06
C PHE A 42 -6.97 17.88 -5.55
N ALA A 43 -7.76 18.91 -5.82
CA ALA A 43 -7.94 19.43 -7.17
C ALA A 43 -6.74 20.31 -7.55
N TYR A 44 -5.75 19.71 -8.20
CA TYR A 44 -4.57 20.44 -8.69
C TYR A 44 -4.83 21.03 -10.09
N PRO A 45 -4.54 22.33 -10.32
CA PRO A 45 -4.68 22.92 -11.66
C PRO A 45 -3.90 22.17 -12.73
N GLY A 46 -4.58 21.86 -13.85
CA GLY A 46 -3.98 21.16 -14.98
C GLY A 46 -3.71 19.66 -14.76
N LYS A 47 -4.20 19.07 -13.66
CA LYS A 47 -4.09 17.63 -13.39
C LYS A 47 -5.46 16.95 -13.43
N PRO A 48 -5.55 15.69 -13.92
CA PRO A 48 -6.79 14.94 -13.87
C PRO A 48 -7.18 14.59 -12.43
N SER A 49 -8.48 14.39 -12.19
CA SER A 49 -8.97 13.91 -10.89
C SER A 49 -8.81 12.40 -10.73
N LEU A 50 -9.02 11.61 -11.79
CA LEU A 50 -8.84 10.16 -11.79
C LEU A 50 -7.39 9.80 -12.11
N MET A 51 -6.84 8.81 -11.41
CA MET A 51 -5.48 8.32 -11.67
C MET A 51 -5.43 7.30 -12.82
N ALA A 52 -6.54 6.59 -13.07
CA ALA A 52 -6.65 5.67 -14.20
C ALA A 52 -6.63 6.44 -15.54
N PRO A 53 -5.93 5.93 -16.57
CA PRO A 53 -5.82 6.62 -17.86
C PRO A 53 -7.16 6.61 -18.61
N GLU A 54 -7.30 7.53 -19.57
CA GLU A 54 -8.46 7.54 -20.46
C GLU A 54 -8.59 6.21 -21.21
N GLY A 55 -9.81 5.69 -21.30
CA GLY A 55 -10.09 4.38 -21.89
C GLY A 55 -9.81 3.17 -20.99
N CYS A 56 -9.24 3.36 -19.79
CA CYS A 56 -9.15 2.29 -18.81
C CYS A 56 -10.54 1.96 -18.25
N ALA A 57 -10.97 0.71 -18.36
CA ALA A 57 -12.22 0.25 -17.79
C ALA A 57 -12.08 0.06 -16.28
N ILE A 58 -12.93 0.72 -15.51
CA ILE A 58 -13.03 0.55 -14.06
C ILE A 58 -14.16 -0.42 -13.77
N HIS A 59 -13.83 -1.54 -13.14
CA HIS A 59 -14.75 -2.60 -12.76
C HIS A 59 -14.94 -2.58 -11.25
N LEU A 60 -16.18 -2.64 -10.79
CA LEU A 60 -16.49 -2.76 -9.37
C LEU A 60 -16.80 -4.22 -9.05
N LEU A 61 -15.85 -4.92 -8.41
CA LEU A 61 -16.04 -6.32 -8.00
C LEU A 61 -16.84 -6.41 -6.70
N ALA A 62 -16.52 -5.56 -5.72
CA ALA A 62 -17.22 -5.52 -4.43
C ALA A 62 -17.25 -4.09 -3.88
N ARG A 63 -18.40 -3.67 -3.34
CA ARG A 63 -18.55 -2.43 -2.58
C ARG A 63 -18.04 -2.60 -1.14
N PRO A 64 -17.74 -1.50 -0.42
CA PRO A 64 -17.20 -1.58 0.95
C PRO A 64 -18.05 -2.38 1.94
N GLU A 65 -19.37 -2.42 1.76
CA GLU A 65 -20.32 -3.16 2.60
C GLU A 65 -20.50 -4.64 2.20
N GLN A 66 -19.87 -5.07 1.11
CA GLN A 66 -19.93 -6.45 0.61
C GLN A 66 -18.70 -7.23 1.07
N ASP A 67 -18.82 -8.56 1.09
CA ASP A 67 -17.70 -9.45 1.41
C ASP A 67 -16.65 -9.45 0.27
N ALA A 68 -15.61 -8.64 0.45
CA ALA A 68 -14.50 -8.52 -0.48
C ALA A 68 -13.73 -9.84 -0.66
N VAL A 69 -13.63 -10.65 0.40
CA VAL A 69 -12.88 -11.92 0.37
C VAL A 69 -13.64 -12.95 -0.45
N ALA A 70 -14.95 -13.09 -0.22
CA ALA A 70 -15.80 -13.99 -1.00
C ALA A 70 -15.83 -13.58 -2.49
N ALA A 71 -15.92 -12.29 -2.79
CA ALA A 71 -15.92 -11.81 -4.17
C ALA A 71 -14.59 -12.10 -4.90
N LEU A 72 -13.45 -11.93 -4.22
CA LEU A 72 -12.14 -12.30 -4.75
C LEU A 72 -12.01 -13.82 -4.97
N GLN A 73 -12.54 -14.63 -4.05
CA GLN A 73 -12.56 -16.09 -4.18
C GLN A 73 -13.39 -16.54 -5.39
N TRP A 74 -14.59 -15.98 -5.58
CA TRP A 74 -15.41 -16.28 -6.74
C TRP A 74 -14.76 -15.87 -8.05
N LEU A 75 -14.10 -14.70 -8.09
CA LEU A 75 -13.35 -14.28 -9.27
C LEU A 75 -12.19 -15.25 -9.55
N ALA A 76 -11.45 -15.65 -8.52
CA ALA A 76 -10.35 -16.61 -8.64
C ALA A 76 -10.84 -17.97 -9.17
N ASP A 77 -11.97 -18.48 -8.65
CA ASP A 77 -12.57 -19.73 -9.11
C ASP A 77 -13.03 -19.63 -10.58
N GLU A 78 -13.67 -18.51 -10.98
CA GLU A 78 -14.17 -18.28 -12.35
C GLU A 78 -13.03 -18.24 -13.40
N ILE A 79 -11.90 -17.61 -13.06
CA ILE A 79 -10.76 -17.52 -13.98
C ILE A 79 -9.80 -18.72 -13.87
N GLY A 80 -10.10 -19.69 -13.00
CA GLY A 80 -9.22 -20.83 -12.74
C GLY A 80 -7.86 -20.44 -12.14
N ALA A 81 -7.82 -19.39 -11.32
CA ALA A 81 -6.59 -18.96 -10.66
C ALA A 81 -6.06 -20.02 -9.69
N PRO A 82 -4.72 -20.16 -9.55
CA PRO A 82 -4.14 -21.08 -8.59
C PRO A 82 -4.53 -20.70 -7.15
N ARG A 83 -4.94 -21.69 -6.34
CA ARG A 83 -5.29 -21.48 -4.93
C ARG A 83 -4.09 -21.16 -4.04
N ILE A 84 -2.90 -21.57 -4.45
CA ILE A 84 -1.64 -21.35 -3.75
C ILE A 84 -0.67 -20.71 -4.72
N VAL A 85 -0.23 -19.51 -4.41
CA VAL A 85 0.81 -18.78 -5.14
C VAL A 85 1.97 -18.56 -4.17
N PRO A 86 3.22 -18.87 -4.57
CA PRO A 86 4.37 -18.56 -3.73
C PRO A 86 4.43 -17.05 -3.48
N ILE A 87 4.64 -16.66 -2.22
CA ILE A 87 4.90 -15.27 -1.87
C ILE A 87 6.40 -15.06 -2.02
N GLU A 88 6.80 -14.31 -3.03
CA GLU A 88 8.19 -13.95 -3.25
C GLU A 88 8.68 -13.01 -2.14
N GLU A 89 9.93 -13.19 -1.71
CA GLU A 89 10.59 -12.20 -0.84
C GLU A 89 10.94 -10.97 -1.68
N GLU A 90 10.46 -9.79 -1.29
CA GLU A 90 10.63 -8.57 -2.07
C GLU A 90 11.96 -7.88 -1.74
N GLY A 91 13.02 -8.22 -2.46
CA GLY A 91 14.29 -7.53 -2.36
C GLY A 91 15.16 -7.98 -1.17
N PRO A 92 16.12 -7.17 -0.73
CA PRO A 92 17.05 -7.55 0.34
C PRO A 92 16.41 -7.50 1.73
N LYS A 93 16.98 -8.25 2.68
CA LYS A 93 16.61 -8.12 4.09
C LYS A 93 17.01 -6.74 4.61
N PRO A 94 16.14 -6.05 5.38
CA PRO A 94 16.49 -4.78 5.99
C PRO A 94 17.73 -4.89 6.88
N THR A 95 18.56 -3.85 6.88
CA THR A 95 19.80 -3.77 7.67
C THR A 95 19.83 -2.49 8.49
N ILE A 96 20.57 -2.53 9.60
CA ILE A 96 20.77 -1.37 10.48
C ILE A 96 21.79 -0.44 9.82
N ALA A 97 21.43 0.84 9.70
CA ALA A 97 22.30 1.90 9.20
C ALA A 97 22.80 2.78 10.37
N SER A 98 23.86 3.56 10.11
CA SER A 98 24.44 4.51 11.06
C SER A 98 24.90 5.79 10.35
N GLY A 99 24.84 6.93 11.04
CA GLY A 99 25.31 8.22 10.49
C GLY A 99 24.30 9.35 10.71
N PRO A 100 24.42 10.45 9.96
CA PRO A 100 23.41 11.51 9.92
C PRO A 100 22.03 10.96 9.51
N PHE A 101 20.98 11.68 9.89
CA PHE A 101 19.62 11.28 9.51
C PHE A 101 19.43 11.29 7.99
N ASP A 102 18.97 10.16 7.47
CA ASP A 102 18.48 9.96 6.12
C ASP A 102 17.21 9.11 6.17
N SER A 103 16.21 9.42 5.34
CA SER A 103 14.88 8.78 5.44
C SER A 103 14.89 7.32 4.98
N GLU A 104 15.72 6.97 4.00
CA GLU A 104 15.86 5.61 3.51
C GLU A 104 16.65 4.76 4.51
N ALA A 105 17.77 5.28 5.02
CA ALA A 105 18.55 4.64 6.08
C ALA A 105 17.72 4.42 7.36
N PHE A 106 16.87 5.38 7.72
CA PHE A 106 15.91 5.25 8.81
C PHE A 106 14.89 4.16 8.52
N GLY A 107 14.29 4.13 7.33
CA GLY A 107 13.32 3.10 6.92
C GLY A 107 13.88 1.69 7.00
N MET A 108 15.11 1.48 6.50
CA MET A 108 15.81 0.20 6.57
C MET A 108 16.11 -0.21 8.01
N THR A 109 16.56 0.74 8.83
CA THR A 109 16.86 0.47 10.24
C THR A 109 15.60 0.14 11.04
N LEU A 110 14.52 0.90 10.84
CA LEU A 110 13.23 0.63 11.49
C LEU A 110 12.72 -0.75 11.08
N ALA A 111 12.70 -1.07 9.79
CA ALA A 111 12.26 -2.36 9.27
C ALA A 111 13.11 -3.54 9.82
N ALA A 112 14.42 -3.34 10.01
CA ALA A 112 15.31 -4.35 10.59
C ALA A 112 15.06 -4.58 12.08
N LEU A 113 14.61 -3.55 12.81
CA LEU A 113 14.43 -3.55 14.25
C LEU A 113 12.98 -3.77 14.70
N LEU A 114 12.01 -3.82 13.78
CA LEU A 114 10.61 -4.09 14.09
C LEU A 114 10.48 -5.45 14.82
N PRO A 115 9.86 -5.49 16.00
CA PRO A 115 9.52 -6.75 16.64
C PRO A 115 8.56 -7.55 15.76
N GLU A 116 8.67 -8.88 15.83
CA GLU A 116 7.68 -9.76 15.20
C GLU A 116 6.30 -9.55 15.85
N ASN A 117 5.28 -9.43 15.00
CA ASN A 117 3.89 -9.07 15.32
C ASN A 117 3.72 -7.68 15.94
N ALA A 118 4.64 -6.74 15.70
CA ALA A 118 4.42 -5.34 16.07
C ALA A 118 3.19 -4.75 15.36
N ILE A 119 2.58 -3.76 16.00
CA ILE A 119 1.57 -2.89 15.38
C ILE A 119 2.22 -1.52 15.21
N VAL A 120 2.25 -1.01 13.99
CA VAL A 120 2.81 0.29 13.65
C VAL A 120 1.68 1.23 13.27
N CYS A 121 1.53 2.32 14.02
CA CYS A 121 0.60 3.40 13.70
C CYS A 121 1.37 4.53 13.00
N ASP A 122 1.11 4.70 11.71
CA ASP A 122 1.84 5.59 10.82
C ASP A 122 1.04 6.85 10.48
N ASP A 123 1.65 8.00 10.76
CA ASP A 123 1.16 9.33 10.42
C ASP A 123 2.27 10.18 9.76
N ALA A 124 3.31 9.51 9.26
CA ALA A 124 4.46 10.16 8.64
C ALA A 124 4.17 10.47 7.16
N VAL A 125 4.53 11.68 6.73
CA VAL A 125 4.37 12.11 5.33
C VAL A 125 5.71 12.15 4.62
N THR A 126 6.64 13.00 5.09
CA THR A 126 7.92 13.23 4.39
C THR A 126 8.84 12.01 4.47
N SER A 127 9.12 11.51 5.68
CA SER A 127 9.98 10.35 5.90
C SER A 127 9.24 9.01 5.71
N GLY A 128 7.93 8.95 6.00
CA GLY A 128 7.13 7.72 5.93
C GLY A 128 7.11 7.06 4.55
N ARG A 129 7.24 7.86 3.48
CA ARG A 129 7.35 7.36 2.10
C ARG A 129 8.54 6.43 1.89
N ALA A 130 9.68 6.72 2.52
CA ALA A 130 10.88 5.88 2.41
C ALA A 130 10.83 4.67 3.34
N VAL A 131 10.04 4.74 4.42
CA VAL A 131 9.88 3.65 5.39
C VAL A 131 9.08 2.50 4.78
N PHE A 132 8.00 2.80 4.07
CA PHE A 132 7.03 1.78 3.68
C PHE A 132 7.59 0.64 2.81
N PRO A 133 8.37 0.91 1.74
CA PRO A 133 8.92 -0.17 0.92
C PRO A 133 9.85 -1.10 1.69
N ALA A 134 10.68 -0.54 2.59
CA ALA A 134 11.62 -1.33 3.40
C ALA A 134 10.90 -2.36 4.31
N THR A 135 9.62 -2.12 4.62
CA THR A 135 8.86 -2.99 5.52
C THR A 135 8.31 -4.25 4.86
N PHE A 136 8.37 -4.41 3.53
CA PHE A 136 7.89 -5.63 2.85
C PHE A 136 8.66 -6.88 3.30
N ASN A 137 9.95 -6.74 3.59
CA ASN A 137 10.81 -7.81 4.10
C ASN A 137 11.12 -7.72 5.60
N ALA A 138 10.47 -6.82 6.34
CA ALA A 138 10.56 -6.78 7.79
C ALA A 138 9.94 -8.05 8.42
N PRO A 139 10.18 -8.33 9.72
CA PRO A 139 9.38 -9.30 10.46
C PRO A 139 7.87 -9.04 10.28
N PRO A 140 7.01 -10.08 10.31
CA PRO A 140 5.57 -9.91 10.16
C PRO A 140 5.02 -8.89 11.17
N HIS A 141 4.22 -7.92 10.72
CA HIS A 141 3.68 -6.85 11.55
C HIS A 141 2.40 -6.27 10.93
N ASP A 142 1.63 -5.52 11.71
CA ASP A 142 0.44 -4.82 11.22
C ASP A 142 0.67 -3.32 11.11
N TRP A 143 0.24 -2.75 9.98
CA TRP A 143 0.38 -1.34 9.68
C TRP A 143 -0.98 -0.64 9.71
N ILE A 144 -1.17 0.26 10.66
CA ILE A 144 -2.33 1.15 10.75
C ILE A 144 -1.92 2.48 10.13
N GLN A 145 -2.72 2.96 9.19
CA GLN A 145 -2.45 4.16 8.42
C GLN A 145 -3.68 5.05 8.42
N SER A 146 -3.46 6.36 8.34
CA SER A 146 -4.54 7.32 8.17
C SER A 146 -5.36 6.97 6.91
N THR A 147 -6.67 6.86 7.05
CA THR A 147 -7.61 6.54 5.97
C THR A 147 -8.05 7.78 5.19
N GLY A 148 -7.28 8.87 5.30
CA GLY A 148 -7.59 10.19 4.73
C GLY A 148 -6.49 11.21 5.05
N GLY A 149 -6.86 12.48 5.19
CA GLY A 149 -5.93 13.59 5.45
C GLY A 149 -5.91 14.10 6.89
N ALA A 150 -6.44 13.32 7.83
CA ALA A 150 -6.52 13.71 9.24
C ALA A 150 -5.17 13.49 9.91
N ILE A 151 -4.33 14.53 9.91
CA ILE A 151 -3.05 14.56 10.61
C ILE A 151 -3.30 14.48 12.12
N GLY A 152 -2.52 13.68 12.83
CA GLY A 152 -2.65 13.42 14.26
C GLY A 152 -3.36 12.10 14.59
N HIS A 153 -3.68 11.27 13.59
CA HIS A 153 -4.29 9.94 13.78
C HIS A 153 -3.34 8.95 14.47
N GLY A 154 -2.03 9.05 14.23
CA GLY A 154 -1.07 8.03 14.66
C GLY A 154 -1.02 7.84 16.18
N PHE A 155 -0.91 8.95 16.93
CA PHE A 155 -0.82 8.94 18.39
C PHE A 155 -2.01 8.28 19.09
N PRO A 156 -3.28 8.70 18.85
CA PRO A 156 -4.43 8.09 19.51
C PRO A 156 -4.66 6.63 19.11
N CYS A 157 -4.15 6.18 17.96
CA CYS A 157 -4.22 4.78 17.55
C CYS A 157 -3.09 3.92 18.12
N ALA A 158 -2.06 4.50 18.75
CA ALA A 158 -0.89 3.79 19.26
C ALA A 158 -0.99 3.43 20.76
N THR A 159 -2.18 3.57 21.37
CA THR A 159 -2.44 3.33 22.80
C THR A 159 -3.18 2.03 23.05
#